data_AF-A0A1F4Y1B9-F1
#
_entry.id   AF-A0A1F4Y1B9-F1
#
_cell.length_a   1.000
_cell.length_b   1.000
_cell.length_c   1.000
_cell.angle_alpha   90.00
_cell.angle_beta   90.00
_cell.angle_gamma   90.00
#
_symmetry.space_group_name_H-M   'P 1'
#
loop_
_entity.id
_entity.type
_entity.pdbx_description
1 polymer ?
#
loop_
_entity_poly.entity_id
_entity_poly.type
_entity_poly.pdbx_seq_one_letter_code
_entity_poly.pdbx_strand_id
1 'polypeptide(L)'
;MKFSLRGTVRHIVLSVLSVLGGVTLGAVLVGAATTISTNIATDGTLAITSSSTVQALNVGGALLANDTLNVVGSSTVQALNVGGAGMLSSTTATGLKVGQTGTRHTGIISGYCTIAAAAHTATTTKQFTCASATGITTSYKVFVQSTSSLPSMFVIQSATSSTDAIEVRIFNTGLGTTTAGGLEGPTSLNFWAVL
;
A
#
# COMPACT_ATOMS: atom_id res chain seq x y z
N MET A 1 -89.72 7.47 -16.24
CA MET A 1 -88.32 7.93 -16.39
C MET A 1 -87.51 6.84 -17.09
N LYS A 2 -87.22 6.99 -18.39
CA LYS A 2 -86.31 6.08 -19.12
C LYS A 2 -84.88 6.52 -18.82
N PHE A 3 -84.22 5.87 -17.86
CA PHE A 3 -82.78 6.06 -17.67
C PHE A 3 -82.07 5.60 -18.95
N SER A 4 -81.43 6.53 -19.65
CA SER A 4 -80.65 6.21 -20.84
C SER A 4 -79.36 5.49 -20.39
N LEU A 5 -79.44 4.17 -20.26
CA LEU A 5 -78.35 3.28 -19.88
C LEU A 5 -77.09 3.51 -20.76
N ARG A 6 -77.28 3.90 -22.02
CA ARG A 6 -76.20 4.26 -22.95
C ARG A 6 -75.39 5.49 -22.53
N GLY A 7 -76.03 6.49 -21.90
CA GLY A 7 -75.35 7.70 -21.46
C GLY A 7 -74.45 7.43 -20.26
N THR A 8 -74.95 6.70 -19.26
CA THR A 8 -74.22 6.37 -18.03
C THR A 8 -73.03 5.45 -18.30
N VAL A 9 -73.18 4.44 -19.16
CA VAL A 9 -72.09 3.54 -19.56
C VAL A 9 -70.97 4.32 -20.26
N ARG A 10 -71.31 5.28 -21.13
CA ARG A 10 -70.32 6.11 -21.83
C ARG A 10 -69.50 6.98 -20.88
N HIS A 11 -70.13 7.56 -19.86
CA HIS A 11 -69.44 8.35 -18.83
C HIS A 11 -68.53 7.49 -17.95
N ILE A 12 -68.98 6.30 -17.56
CA ILE A 12 -68.16 5.35 -16.77
C ILE A 12 -66.93 4.91 -17.57
N VAL A 13 -67.10 4.55 -18.84
CA VAL A 13 -65.98 4.13 -19.71
C VAL A 13 -64.96 5.26 -19.90
N LEU A 14 -65.42 6.50 -20.12
CA LEU A 14 -64.53 7.66 -20.26
C LEU A 14 -63.79 7.98 -18.95
N SER A 15 -64.47 7.88 -17.80
CA SER A 15 -63.85 8.11 -16.49
C SER A 15 -62.83 7.02 -16.13
N VAL A 16 -63.10 5.76 -16.48
CA VAL A 16 -62.15 4.67 -16.24
C VAL A 16 -60.93 4.81 -17.15
N LEU A 17 -61.13 5.18 -18.41
CA LEU A 17 -60.04 5.37 -19.37
C LEU A 17 -59.15 6.57 -19.00
N SER A 18 -59.71 7.64 -18.46
CA SER A 18 -58.92 8.80 -17.99
C SER A 18 -58.10 8.47 -16.75
N VAL A 19 -58.64 7.69 -15.81
CA VAL A 19 -57.89 7.22 -14.63
C VAL A 19 -56.77 6.28 -15.04
N LEU A 20 -57.05 5.30 -15.91
CA LEU A 20 -56.03 4.38 -16.44
C LEU A 20 -54.92 5.13 -17.20
N GLY A 21 -55.30 6.07 -18.08
CA GLY A 21 -54.35 6.90 -18.83
C GLY A 21 -53.52 7.80 -17.92
N GLY A 22 -54.12 8.38 -16.88
CA GLY A 22 -53.40 9.21 -15.90
C GLY A 22 -52.39 8.41 -15.08
N VAL A 23 -52.76 7.20 -14.64
CA VAL A 23 -51.88 6.31 -13.86
C VAL A 23 -50.72 5.80 -14.71
N THR A 24 -50.97 5.36 -15.94
CA THR A 24 -49.90 4.86 -16.83
C THR A 24 -48.95 5.97 -17.25
N LEU A 25 -49.46 7.15 -17.60
CA LEU A 25 -48.62 8.32 -17.93
C LEU A 25 -47.80 8.78 -16.73
N GLY A 26 -48.41 8.81 -15.53
CA GLY A 26 -47.70 9.12 -14.28
C GLY A 26 -46.57 8.13 -13.99
N ALA A 27 -46.82 6.83 -14.13
CA ALA A 27 -45.80 5.80 -13.91
C ALA A 27 -44.64 5.89 -14.92
N VAL A 28 -44.94 6.15 -16.21
CA VAL A 28 -43.92 6.31 -17.26
C VAL A 28 -43.07 7.57 -17.02
N LEU A 29 -43.69 8.69 -16.63
CA LEU A 29 -42.97 9.93 -16.34
C LEU A 29 -42.08 9.80 -15.10
N VAL A 30 -42.53 9.11 -14.05
CA VAL A 30 -41.72 8.85 -12.85
C VAL A 30 -40.54 7.92 -13.17
N GLY A 31 -40.74 6.87 -13.97
CA GLY A 31 -39.65 5.98 -14.39
C GLY A 31 -38.65 6.61 -15.36
N ALA A 32 -39.11 7.55 -16.20
CA ALA A 32 -38.23 8.36 -17.04
C ALA A 32 -37.41 9.36 -16.20
N ALA A 33 -38.00 9.92 -15.13
CA ALA A 33 -37.31 10.86 -14.25
C ALA A 33 -36.13 10.25 -13.48
N THR A 34 -36.06 8.92 -13.34
CA THR A 34 -34.96 8.24 -12.64
C THR A 34 -33.82 7.80 -13.56
N THR A 35 -33.92 8.01 -14.88
CA THR A 35 -32.90 7.56 -15.84
C THR A 35 -32.33 8.75 -16.60
N ILE A 36 -31.08 9.10 -16.30
CA ILE A 36 -30.34 10.07 -17.10
C ILE A 36 -29.68 9.31 -18.26
N SER A 37 -30.15 9.55 -19.48
CA SER A 37 -29.64 8.89 -20.70
C SER A 37 -28.56 9.69 -21.42
N THR A 38 -28.15 10.82 -20.87
CA THR A 38 -27.21 11.77 -21.47
C THR A 38 -26.07 12.12 -20.51
N ASN A 39 -25.12 12.94 -20.99
CA ASN A 39 -24.00 13.42 -20.18
C ASN A 39 -24.49 14.36 -19.07
N ILE A 40 -23.86 14.27 -17.90
CA ILE A 40 -24.04 15.19 -16.79
C ILE A 40 -22.79 16.08 -16.74
N ALA A 41 -22.98 17.39 -16.81
CA ALA A 41 -21.94 18.38 -16.54
C ALA A 41 -22.36 19.20 -15.32
N THR A 42 -21.48 19.32 -14.33
CA THR A 42 -21.70 20.12 -13.12
C THR A 42 -20.55 21.09 -12.95
N ASP A 43 -20.85 22.36 -12.67
CA ASP A 43 -19.82 23.35 -12.29
C ASP A 43 -19.28 23.11 -10.87
N GLY A 44 -19.96 22.26 -10.09
CA GLY A 44 -19.61 21.89 -8.72
C GLY A 44 -19.54 20.37 -8.52
N THR A 45 -19.77 19.96 -7.27
CA THR A 45 -19.66 18.55 -6.86
C THR A 45 -20.93 17.76 -7.21
N LEU A 46 -20.75 16.66 -7.95
CA LEU A 46 -21.77 15.62 -8.04
C LEU A 46 -21.66 14.69 -6.83
N ALA A 47 -22.64 14.74 -5.93
CA ALA A 47 -22.69 13.86 -4.76
C ALA A 47 -23.54 12.62 -5.06
N ILE A 48 -22.94 11.43 -4.94
CA ILE A 48 -23.64 10.15 -4.99
C ILE A 48 -23.70 9.62 -3.56
N THR A 49 -24.89 9.59 -2.97
CA THR A 49 -25.11 9.25 -1.55
C THR A 49 -25.24 7.74 -1.30
N SER A 50 -25.20 6.94 -2.36
CA SER A 50 -25.33 5.48 -2.34
C SER A 50 -24.28 4.85 -3.27
N SER A 51 -24.34 3.53 -3.49
CA SER A 51 -23.46 2.86 -4.44
C SER A 51 -23.71 3.34 -5.88
N SER A 52 -22.64 3.53 -6.64
CA SER A 52 -22.69 3.71 -8.09
C SER A 52 -21.74 2.73 -8.77
N THR A 53 -22.13 2.24 -9.95
CA THR A 53 -21.28 1.43 -10.82
C THR A 53 -20.87 2.26 -12.02
N VAL A 54 -19.58 2.56 -12.13
CA VAL A 54 -19.00 3.32 -13.25
C VAL A 54 -18.21 2.35 -14.12
N GLN A 55 -18.58 2.21 -15.39
CA GLN A 55 -17.89 1.28 -16.31
C GLN A 55 -16.48 1.76 -16.69
N ALA A 56 -16.30 3.07 -16.85
CA ALA A 56 -15.02 3.69 -17.12
C ALA A 56 -14.95 5.03 -16.39
N LEU A 57 -13.96 5.16 -15.49
CA LEU A 57 -13.71 6.38 -14.74
C LEU A 57 -12.42 7.02 -15.28
N ASN A 58 -12.53 8.21 -15.88
CA ASN A 58 -11.38 9.01 -16.28
C ASN A 58 -11.31 10.26 -15.40
N VAL A 59 -10.33 10.31 -14.50
CA VAL A 59 -10.15 11.44 -13.57
C VAL A 59 -9.01 12.32 -14.10
N GLY A 60 -9.32 13.57 -14.47
CA GLY A 60 -8.32 14.53 -14.93
C GLY A 60 -7.41 15.10 -13.84
N GLY A 61 -7.64 14.72 -12.58
CA GLY A 61 -6.92 15.19 -11.40
C GLY A 61 -6.77 14.08 -10.35
N ALA A 62 -6.79 14.44 -9.07
CA ALA A 62 -6.66 13.48 -7.98
C ALA A 62 -7.95 12.68 -7.76
N LEU A 63 -7.82 11.36 -7.62
CA LEU A 63 -8.87 10.52 -7.03
C LEU A 63 -8.60 10.42 -5.51
N LEU A 64 -9.49 11.00 -4.71
CA LEU A 64 -9.41 10.93 -3.24
C LEU A 64 -10.33 9.82 -2.73
N ALA A 65 -9.76 8.71 -2.27
CA ALA A 65 -10.48 7.67 -1.56
C ALA A 65 -10.31 7.88 -0.05
N ASN A 66 -11.39 8.23 0.65
CA ASN A 66 -11.36 8.52 2.10
C ASN A 66 -11.38 7.27 2.99
N ASP A 67 -11.54 6.09 2.40
CA ASP A 67 -11.49 4.80 3.07
C ASP A 67 -10.65 3.84 2.22
N THR A 68 -11.28 2.83 1.59
CA THR A 68 -10.56 1.80 0.85
C THR A 68 -10.69 2.00 -0.66
N LEU A 69 -9.55 1.99 -1.37
CA LEU A 69 -9.49 1.84 -2.82
C LEU A 69 -9.06 0.41 -3.16
N ASN A 70 -10.00 -0.42 -3.60
CA ASN A 70 -9.70 -1.75 -4.11
C ASN A 70 -9.58 -1.73 -5.64
N VAL A 71 -8.40 -2.01 -6.16
CA VAL A 71 -8.17 -2.10 -7.61
C VAL A 71 -7.94 -3.56 -7.99
N VAL A 72 -8.85 -4.10 -8.81
CA VAL A 72 -8.80 -5.49 -9.26
C VAL A 72 -8.20 -5.54 -10.66
N GLY A 73 -7.25 -6.46 -10.86
CA GLY A 73 -6.55 -6.64 -12.14
C GLY A 73 -5.19 -5.94 -12.17
N SER A 74 -4.70 -5.63 -13.38
CA SER A 74 -3.47 -4.88 -13.56
C SER A 74 -3.72 -3.38 -13.43
N SER A 75 -2.77 -2.65 -12.85
CA SER A 75 -2.81 -1.19 -12.77
C SER A 75 -1.44 -0.62 -13.03
N THR A 76 -1.40 0.46 -13.81
CA THR A 76 -0.20 1.23 -14.09
C THR A 76 -0.22 2.49 -13.24
N VAL A 77 0.55 2.48 -12.15
CA VAL A 77 0.72 3.64 -11.28
C VAL A 77 2.07 4.27 -11.61
N GLN A 78 2.08 5.52 -12.09
CA GLN A 78 3.32 6.23 -12.43
C GLN A 78 4.20 6.46 -11.20
N ALA A 79 3.60 6.81 -10.06
CA ALA A 79 4.26 6.93 -8.77
C ALA A 79 3.29 6.54 -7.65
N LEU A 80 3.74 5.66 -6.75
CA LEU A 80 3.03 5.33 -5.52
C LEU A 80 3.74 6.05 -4.37
N ASN A 81 3.17 7.16 -3.91
CA ASN A 81 3.68 7.89 -2.76
C ASN A 81 2.85 7.53 -1.52
N VAL A 82 3.44 6.79 -0.59
CA VAL A 82 2.78 6.41 0.67
C VAL A 82 3.20 7.42 1.74
N GLY A 83 2.30 8.32 2.11
CA GLY A 83 2.52 9.28 3.18
C GLY A 83 2.32 8.65 4.56
N GLY A 84 3.20 8.96 5.51
CA GLY A 84 3.14 8.44 6.89
C GLY A 84 3.54 6.97 7.02
N ALA A 85 3.18 6.36 8.15
CA ALA A 85 3.41 4.94 8.40
C ALA A 85 2.35 4.08 7.70
N GLY A 86 2.53 3.85 6.39
CA GLY A 86 1.67 2.95 5.61
C GLY A 86 2.22 1.52 5.60
N MET A 87 1.37 0.53 5.88
CA MET A 87 1.71 -0.87 5.70
C MET A 87 1.35 -1.32 4.28
N LEU A 88 2.36 -1.55 3.44
CA LEU A 88 2.18 -2.27 2.18
C LEU A 88 2.15 -3.78 2.45
N SER A 89 1.02 -4.28 2.93
CA SER A 89 0.80 -5.72 3.12
C SER A 89 0.05 -6.30 1.93
N SER A 90 0.45 -7.49 1.50
CA SER A 90 -0.32 -8.27 0.54
C SER A 90 -0.86 -9.52 1.23
N THR A 91 -2.18 -9.67 1.23
CA THR A 91 -2.89 -10.82 1.79
C THR A 91 -2.93 -12.01 0.82
N THR A 92 -2.65 -11.78 -0.47
CA THR A 92 -2.75 -12.79 -1.53
C THR A 92 -1.46 -12.98 -2.34
N ALA A 93 -0.58 -11.97 -2.40
CA ALA A 93 0.76 -12.14 -2.93
C ALA A 93 1.73 -12.34 -1.77
N THR A 94 2.39 -13.48 -1.75
CA THR A 94 3.43 -13.84 -0.78
C THR A 94 4.73 -13.03 -1.01
N GLY A 95 4.65 -11.71 -1.25
CA GLY A 95 5.81 -10.81 -1.39
C GLY A 95 5.71 -9.72 -2.47
N LEU A 96 6.52 -8.68 -2.29
CA LEU A 96 6.79 -7.58 -3.22
C LEU A 96 7.75 -8.04 -4.32
N LYS A 97 7.45 -7.74 -5.59
CA LYS A 97 8.37 -7.94 -6.71
C LYS A 97 8.69 -6.59 -7.35
N VAL A 98 9.97 -6.25 -7.44
CA VAL A 98 10.43 -5.04 -8.12
C VAL A 98 11.01 -5.44 -9.47
N GLY A 99 10.43 -4.92 -10.56
CA GLY A 99 10.85 -5.24 -11.94
C GLY A 99 10.14 -6.45 -12.56
N GLN A 100 10.43 -6.71 -13.84
CA GLN A 100 9.75 -7.74 -14.64
C GLN A 100 10.28 -9.16 -14.36
N THR A 101 11.56 -9.29 -14.02
CA THR A 101 12.24 -10.57 -13.73
C THR A 101 12.59 -10.68 -12.24
N GLY A 102 12.82 -11.90 -11.74
CA GLY A 102 13.19 -12.15 -10.35
C GLY A 102 12.08 -12.75 -9.47
N THR A 103 12.45 -13.04 -8.22
CA THR A 103 11.58 -13.64 -7.19
C THR A 103 10.84 -12.58 -6.38
N ARG A 104 9.71 -12.96 -5.78
CA ARG A 104 9.02 -12.12 -4.78
C ARG A 104 9.84 -12.09 -3.49
N HIS A 105 9.90 -10.93 -2.84
CA HIS A 105 10.53 -10.75 -1.53
C HIS A 105 9.47 -10.53 -0.46
N THR A 106 9.62 -11.17 0.69
CA THR A 106 8.77 -10.92 1.87
C THR A 106 9.56 -10.25 2.98
N GLY A 107 8.83 -9.56 3.87
CA GLY A 107 9.39 -9.00 5.09
C GLY A 107 10.64 -8.16 4.84
N ILE A 108 10.61 -7.18 3.93
CA ILE A 108 11.80 -6.33 3.69
C ILE A 108 11.96 -5.39 4.89
N ILE A 109 13.08 -5.47 5.59
CA ILE A 109 13.44 -4.58 6.70
C ILE A 109 14.78 -3.93 6.36
N SER A 110 14.84 -2.61 6.40
CA SER A 110 16.09 -1.87 6.25
C SER A 110 16.21 -0.79 7.29
N GLY A 111 17.44 -0.40 7.60
CA GLY A 111 17.69 0.65 8.56
C GLY A 111 19.15 0.70 8.98
N TYR A 112 19.37 1.29 10.15
CA TYR A 112 20.66 1.35 10.80
C TYR A 112 20.63 0.49 12.05
N CYS A 113 21.76 -0.15 12.34
CA CYS A 113 21.95 -0.80 13.62
C CYS A 113 23.31 -0.44 14.22
N THR A 114 23.45 -0.51 15.53
CA THR A 114 24.69 -0.14 16.22
C THR A 114 25.35 -1.35 16.86
N ILE A 115 26.67 -1.45 16.71
CA ILE A 115 27.51 -2.36 17.49
C ILE A 115 28.21 -1.58 18.62
N ALA A 116 28.33 -2.22 19.79
CA ALA A 116 28.95 -1.59 20.95
C ALA A 116 30.48 -1.45 20.79
N ALA A 117 31.04 -0.46 21.47
CA ALA A 117 32.48 -0.30 21.62
C ALA A 117 33.12 -1.54 22.24
N ALA A 118 34.24 -2.00 21.69
CA ALA A 118 35.00 -3.09 22.27
C ALA A 118 36.46 -3.07 21.83
N ALA A 119 37.34 -3.51 22.73
CA ALA A 119 38.72 -3.83 22.37
C ALA A 119 38.74 -4.94 21.31
N HIS A 120 39.54 -4.74 20.27
CA HIS A 120 39.69 -5.68 19.17
C HIS A 120 41.14 -5.75 18.74
N THR A 121 41.82 -6.84 19.09
CA THR A 121 43.24 -7.04 18.78
C THR A 121 43.48 -7.03 17.28
N ALA A 122 44.58 -6.41 16.85
CA ALA A 122 45.02 -6.41 15.46
C ALA A 122 45.18 -7.86 14.93
N THR A 123 44.88 -8.04 13.64
CA THR A 123 44.94 -9.32 12.92
C THR A 123 44.02 -10.40 13.51
N THR A 124 42.93 -10.02 14.17
CA THR A 124 41.92 -10.95 14.68
C THR A 124 40.54 -10.64 14.12
N THR A 125 39.66 -11.64 14.14
CA THR A 125 38.23 -11.48 13.81
C THR A 125 37.40 -11.61 15.07
N LYS A 126 36.43 -10.73 15.27
CA LYS A 126 35.46 -10.80 16.37
C LYS A 126 34.04 -10.65 15.86
N GLN A 127 33.11 -11.33 16.52
CA GLN A 127 31.67 -11.19 16.28
C GLN A 127 31.11 -10.06 17.14
N PHE A 128 30.27 -9.25 16.54
CA PHE A 128 29.55 -8.15 17.18
C PHE A 128 28.06 -8.30 16.92
N THR A 129 27.27 -8.09 17.97
CA THR A 129 25.81 -8.14 17.89
C THR A 129 25.27 -6.73 17.63
N CYS A 130 24.51 -6.59 16.55
CA CYS A 130 23.78 -5.39 16.18
C CYS A 130 22.34 -5.49 16.69
N ALA A 131 22.14 -5.27 18.00
CA ALA A 131 20.89 -5.58 18.70
C ALA A 131 19.73 -4.61 18.40
N SER A 132 20.00 -3.48 17.74
CA SER A 132 18.96 -2.51 17.38
C SER A 132 18.26 -2.84 16.05
N ALA A 133 18.61 -3.97 15.42
CA ALA A 133 18.00 -4.45 14.18
C ALA A 133 16.73 -5.29 14.47
N THR A 134 15.72 -4.66 15.08
CA THR A 134 14.48 -5.31 15.54
C THR A 134 13.60 -5.80 14.39
N GLY A 135 12.78 -6.83 14.64
CA GLY A 135 11.85 -7.41 13.66
C GLY A 135 12.51 -8.42 12.72
N ILE A 136 13.83 -8.62 12.85
CA ILE A 136 14.59 -9.63 12.11
C ILE A 136 14.48 -10.97 12.83
N THR A 137 14.33 -12.04 12.07
CA THR A 137 14.43 -13.42 12.58
C THR A 137 15.56 -14.17 11.88
N THR A 138 15.90 -15.35 12.35
CA THR A 138 16.97 -16.21 11.78
C THR A 138 16.73 -16.64 10.33
N SER A 139 15.52 -16.44 9.80
CA SER A 139 15.17 -16.80 8.41
C SER A 139 15.57 -15.71 7.40
N TYR A 140 15.96 -14.53 7.87
CA TYR A 140 16.29 -13.41 7.00
C TYR A 140 17.68 -13.56 6.37
N LYS A 141 17.79 -13.18 5.10
CA LYS A 141 19.07 -12.90 4.44
C LYS A 141 19.42 -11.44 4.65
N VAL A 142 20.61 -11.18 5.18
CA VAL A 142 21.06 -9.84 5.55
C VAL A 142 22.23 -9.39 4.68
N PHE A 143 22.15 -8.15 4.22
CA PHE A 143 23.26 -7.40 3.65
C PHE A 143 23.59 -6.24 4.58
N VAL A 144 24.86 -6.05 4.90
CA VAL A 144 25.33 -5.02 5.83
C VAL A 144 26.41 -4.19 5.16
N GLN A 145 26.35 -2.88 5.35
CA GLN A 145 27.31 -1.93 4.83
C GLN A 145 27.86 -1.06 5.97
N SER A 146 29.17 -0.83 5.96
CA SER A 146 29.82 0.08 6.89
C SER A 146 29.35 1.52 6.69
N THR A 147 29.30 2.27 7.78
CA THR A 147 29.17 3.74 7.75
C THR A 147 30.53 4.38 8.01
N SER A 148 30.61 5.72 7.94
CA SER A 148 31.81 6.48 8.30
C SER A 148 32.25 6.32 9.77
N SER A 149 31.40 5.73 10.63
CA SER A 149 31.74 5.44 12.03
C SER A 149 32.53 4.14 12.22
N LEU A 150 32.73 3.32 11.18
CA LEU A 150 33.62 2.16 11.23
C LEU A 150 35.04 2.61 10.84
N PRO A 151 36.04 2.53 11.74
CA PRO A 151 37.41 2.90 11.40
C PRO A 151 37.97 2.09 10.23
N SER A 152 38.83 2.71 9.43
CA SER A 152 39.36 2.15 8.18
C SER A 152 40.16 0.84 8.35
N MET A 153 40.64 0.56 9.56
CA MET A 153 41.36 -0.68 9.87
C MET A 153 40.44 -1.90 10.02
N PHE A 154 39.12 -1.71 10.06
CA PHE A 154 38.15 -2.80 10.24
C PHE A 154 37.46 -3.17 8.92
N VAL A 155 37.30 -4.47 8.70
CA VAL A 155 36.61 -5.02 7.53
C VAL A 155 35.48 -5.93 7.98
N ILE A 156 34.28 -5.71 7.45
CA ILE A 156 33.14 -6.61 7.65
C ILE A 156 33.37 -7.86 6.78
N GLN A 157 33.52 -9.02 7.41
CA GLN A 157 33.76 -10.29 6.71
C GLN A 157 32.47 -11.05 6.42
N SER A 158 31.50 -10.97 7.31
CA SER A 158 30.19 -11.63 7.14
C SER A 158 29.15 -11.02 8.08
N ALA A 159 27.89 -11.21 7.72
CA ALA A 159 26.75 -10.89 8.55
C ALA A 159 25.75 -12.05 8.53
N THR A 160 25.04 -12.27 9.63
CA THR A 160 24.01 -13.31 9.75
C THR A 160 22.86 -12.77 10.59
N SER A 161 21.63 -13.10 10.21
CA SER A 161 20.45 -12.73 10.98
C SER A 161 20.34 -13.55 12.26
N SER A 162 19.83 -12.92 13.31
CA SER A 162 19.49 -13.53 14.59
C SER A 162 18.10 -13.03 15.02
N THR A 163 17.61 -13.48 16.17
CA THR A 163 16.33 -13.00 16.71
C THR A 163 16.51 -11.56 17.20
N ASP A 164 15.85 -10.62 16.53
CA ASP A 164 15.93 -9.17 16.77
C ASP A 164 17.35 -8.59 16.72
N ALA A 165 18.24 -9.22 15.97
CA ALA A 165 19.62 -8.77 15.85
C ALA A 165 20.25 -9.20 14.52
N ILE A 166 21.36 -8.53 14.19
CA ILE A 166 22.29 -8.97 13.15
C ILE A 166 23.63 -9.24 13.79
N GLU A 167 24.16 -10.44 13.58
CA GLU A 167 25.51 -10.80 13.98
C GLU A 167 26.49 -10.45 12.88
N VAL A 168 27.49 -9.64 13.18
CA VAL A 168 28.49 -9.17 12.21
C VAL A 168 29.88 -9.62 12.63
N ARG A 169 30.60 -10.31 11.76
CA ARG A 169 32.01 -10.65 11.99
C ARG A 169 32.88 -9.58 11.36
N ILE A 170 33.70 -8.95 12.18
CA ILE A 170 34.59 -7.86 11.80
C ILE A 170 36.03 -8.33 12.00
N PHE A 171 36.88 -8.06 11.03
CA PHE A 171 38.31 -8.31 11.08
C PHE A 171 39.06 -7.00 11.30
N ASN A 172 39.93 -6.97 12.30
CA ASN A 172 40.88 -5.88 12.49
C ASN A 172 42.15 -6.16 11.68
N THR A 173 42.42 -5.34 10.67
CA THR A 173 43.64 -5.46 9.86
C THR A 173 44.90 -5.01 10.58
N GLY A 174 44.79 -4.23 11.65
CA GLY A 174 45.93 -3.60 12.34
C GLY A 174 46.61 -2.48 11.54
N LEU A 175 46.04 -2.07 10.40
CA LEU A 175 46.62 -1.01 9.58
C LEU A 175 46.45 0.37 10.24
N GLY A 176 47.50 1.18 10.25
CA GLY A 176 47.45 2.59 10.61
C GLY A 176 47.65 2.94 12.09
N THR A 177 47.88 1.98 12.99
CA THR A 177 48.25 2.24 14.40
C THR A 177 49.24 1.21 14.94
N THR A 178 50.15 1.62 15.83
CA THR A 178 51.10 0.72 16.54
C THR A 178 50.52 0.11 17.82
N THR A 179 49.28 0.46 18.17
CA THR A 179 48.59 0.03 19.39
C THR A 179 47.26 -0.60 18.97
N ALA A 180 46.82 -1.68 19.62
CA ALA A 180 45.58 -2.38 19.29
C ALA A 180 44.36 -1.42 19.34
N GLY A 181 43.99 -0.84 18.20
CA GLY A 181 42.82 0.02 18.09
C GLY A 181 41.55 -0.80 18.29
N GLY A 182 40.75 -0.43 19.29
CA GLY A 182 39.41 -0.95 19.49
C GLY A 182 38.37 -0.14 18.69
N LEU A 183 37.12 -0.59 18.73
CA LEU A 183 36.01 0.30 18.41
C LEU A 183 35.86 1.25 19.61
N GLU A 184 36.30 2.51 19.47
CA GLU A 184 36.33 3.48 20.58
C GLU A 184 34.95 4.07 20.92
N GLY A 185 33.93 3.77 20.11
CA GLY A 185 32.56 4.22 20.31
C GLY A 185 31.54 3.29 19.62
N PRO A 186 30.24 3.52 19.83
CA PRO A 186 29.21 2.80 19.09
C PRO A 186 29.39 3.04 17.59
N THR A 187 29.53 1.96 16.81
CA THR A 187 29.65 2.02 15.36
C THR A 187 28.32 1.67 14.73
N SER A 188 27.85 2.51 13.83
CA SER A 188 26.61 2.30 13.08
C SER A 188 26.88 1.53 11.79
N LEU A 189 25.99 0.62 11.45
CA LEU A 189 25.98 -0.15 10.22
C LEU A 189 24.64 0.04 9.52
N ASN A 190 24.67 0.21 8.21
CA ASN A 190 23.46 0.11 7.38
C ASN A 190 23.13 -1.36 7.17
N PHE A 191 21.85 -1.72 7.21
CA PHE A 191 21.43 -3.07 6.85
C PHE A 191 20.21 -3.08 5.94
N TRP A 192 20.14 -4.15 5.16
CA TRP A 192 18.96 -4.56 4.41
C TRP A 192 18.75 -6.06 4.62
N ALA A 193 17.54 -6.42 5.03
CA ALA A 193 17.18 -7.77 5.40
C ALA A 193 15.91 -8.18 4.64
N VAL A 194 15.90 -9.39 4.08
CA VAL A 194 14.74 -9.96 3.38
C VAL A 194 14.51 -11.41 3.74
N LEU A 195 13.24 -11.80 3.77
CA LEU A 195 12.77 -13.16 3.92
C LEU A 195 12.50 -13.79 2.55
#